data_AF-A0A0B2SNA1-F1
#
_entry.id   AF-A0A0B2SNA1-F1
#
_cell.length_a   1.000
_cell.length_b   1.000
_cell.length_c   1.000
_cell.angle_alpha   90.00
_cell.angle_beta   90.00
_cell.angle_gamma   90.00
#
_symmetry.space_group_name_H-M   'P 1'
#
loop_
_entity.id
_entity.type
_entity.pdbx_description
1 polymer ?
#
loop_
_entity_poly.entity_id
_entity_poly.type
_entity_poly.pdbx_seq_one_letter_code
_entity_poly.pdbx_strand_id
1 'polypeptide(L)'
;MSSLTVTNNIALLDPFTLRHYFIDADQYWRASFKSLLTSRQLVDYIVLDVETVSSEVTIGGTKYRLADAQVARISDFGKTKTVSS
;
A
#
# COMPACT_ATOMS: atom_id res chain seq x y z
N MET A 1 11.86 17.70 -10.61
CA MET A 1 10.99 18.14 -9.52
C MET A 1 9.55 17.94 -9.98
N SER A 2 8.99 16.75 -9.73
CA SER A 2 7.63 16.40 -10.16
C SER A 2 6.63 17.03 -9.21
N SER A 3 5.88 18.01 -9.70
CA SER A 3 4.75 18.62 -8.98
C SER A 3 3.67 17.55 -8.78
N LEU A 4 3.25 17.33 -7.53
CA LEU A 4 2.06 16.53 -7.23
C LEU A 4 0.84 17.34 -7.65
N THR A 5 0.22 16.98 -8.77
CA THR A 5 -1.06 17.56 -9.19
C THR A 5 -2.15 17.21 -8.18
N VAL A 6 -2.76 18.23 -7.57
CA VAL A 6 -4.00 18.08 -6.80
C VAL A 6 -5.07 17.61 -7.78
N THR A 7 -5.36 16.32 -7.75
CA THR A 7 -6.41 15.73 -8.57
C THR A 7 -7.72 15.92 -7.81
N ASN A 8 -8.78 16.38 -8.46
CA ASN A 8 -10.10 16.62 -7.83
C ASN A 8 -10.80 15.34 -7.31
N ASN A 9 -10.10 14.22 -7.31
CA ASN A 9 -10.63 12.90 -7.04
C ASN A 9 -9.68 12.15 -6.09
N ILE A 10 -10.27 11.42 -5.15
CA ILE A 10 -9.57 10.47 -4.30
C ILE A 10 -9.41 9.18 -5.09
N ALA A 11 -8.18 8.73 -5.31
CA ALA A 11 -7.89 7.42 -5.90
C ALA A 11 -7.77 6.37 -4.80
N LEU A 12 -8.61 5.33 -4.87
CA LEU A 12 -8.52 4.14 -4.03
C LEU A 12 -7.86 3.00 -4.82
N LEU A 13 -7.06 2.20 -4.14
CA LEU A 13 -6.38 1.03 -4.68
C LEU A 13 -6.53 -0.13 -3.69
N ASP A 14 -7.02 -1.27 -4.18
CA ASP A 14 -6.95 -2.54 -3.47
C ASP A 14 -5.58 -3.18 -3.72
N PRO A 15 -4.69 -3.26 -2.70
CA PRO A 15 -3.33 -3.75 -2.87
C PRO A 15 -3.24 -5.24 -3.20
N PHE A 16 -4.30 -6.03 -2.98
CA PHE A 16 -4.29 -7.48 -3.26
C PHE A 16 -4.70 -7.81 -4.69
N THR A 17 -5.48 -6.93 -5.34
CA THR A 17 -6.03 -7.20 -6.67
C THR A 17 -5.69 -6.15 -7.72
N LEU A 18 -5.02 -5.06 -7.32
CA LEU A 18 -4.79 -3.84 -8.12
C LEU A 18 -6.06 -3.18 -8.68
N ARG A 19 -7.24 -3.53 -8.16
CA ARG A 19 -8.48 -2.83 -8.50
C ARG A 19 -8.41 -1.40 -7.97
N HIS A 20 -8.79 -0.45 -8.81
CA HIS A 20 -8.79 0.96 -8.44
C HIS A 20 -10.15 1.59 -8.67
N TYR A 21 -10.43 2.65 -7.92
CA TYR A 21 -11.65 3.42 -8.02
C TYR A 21 -11.37 4.90 -7.74
N PHE A 22 -11.98 5.78 -8.51
CA PHE A 22 -11.86 7.23 -8.32
C PHE A 22 -13.14 7.77 -7.72
N ILE A 23 -13.02 8.47 -6.59
CA ILE A 23 -14.13 9.12 -5.90
C ILE A 23 -14.00 10.62 -6.12
N ASP A 24 -15.03 11.26 -6.68
CA ASP A 24 -15.09 12.72 -6.75
C ASP A 24 -15.57 13.34 -5.42
N ALA A 25 -15.43 14.66 -5.29
CA ALA A 25 -15.82 15.38 -4.08
C ALA A 25 -17.30 15.16 -3.71
N ASP A 26 -18.19 15.15 -4.70
CA ASP A 26 -19.63 15.00 -4.51
C ASP A 26 -19.99 13.61 -3.94
N GLN A 27 -19.38 12.55 -4.46
CA GLN A 27 -19.51 11.19 -3.95
C GLN A 27 -18.98 11.08 -2.53
N TYR A 28 -17.81 11.67 -2.25
CA TYR A 28 -17.23 11.65 -0.91
C TYR A 28 -18.12 12.36 0.12
N TRP A 29 -18.65 13.55 -0.20
CA TRP A 29 -19.48 14.30 0.76
C TRP A 29 -20.83 13.65 1.03
N ARG A 30 -21.40 12.91 0.07
CA ARG A 30 -22.66 12.16 0.27
C ARG A 30 -22.50 10.94 1.19
N ALA A 31 -21.32 10.30 1.19
CA ALA A 31 -21.05 9.10 1.98
C ALA A 31 -19.61 9.11 2.51
N SER A 32 -19.31 10.10 3.36
CA SER A 32 -17.95 10.29 3.87
C SER A 32 -17.47 9.12 4.74
N PHE A 33 -16.17 8.86 4.69
CA PHE A 33 -15.50 7.85 5.51
C PHE A 33 -14.24 8.44 6.13
N LYS A 34 -13.77 7.83 7.21
CA LYS A 34 -12.53 8.21 7.88
C LYS A 34 -11.44 7.19 7.57
N SER A 35 -10.19 7.64 7.58
CA SER A 35 -9.06 6.72 7.47
C SER A 35 -9.05 5.75 8.65
N LEU A 36 -8.77 4.48 8.39
CA LEU A 36 -8.66 3.45 9.43
C LEU A 36 -7.40 3.66 10.28
N LEU A 37 -6.31 4.09 9.66
CA LEU A 37 -5.00 4.32 10.27
C LEU A 37 -4.37 5.60 9.73
N THR A 38 -3.34 6.10 10.40
CA THR A 38 -2.53 7.23 9.91
C THR A 38 -1.10 6.79 9.62
N SER A 39 -0.36 7.60 8.86
CA SER A 39 1.05 7.33 8.54
C SER A 39 1.95 7.17 9.76
N ARG A 40 1.56 7.69 10.93
CA ARG A 40 2.28 7.53 12.20
C ARG A 40 2.32 6.09 12.73
N GLN A 41 1.49 5.21 12.18
CA GLN A 41 1.40 3.80 12.58
C GLN A 41 2.14 2.87 11.62
N LEU A 42 2.85 3.40 10.62
CA LEU A 42 3.73 2.63 9.76
C LEU A 42 4.91 2.08 10.56
N VAL A 43 5.33 0.86 10.24
CA VAL A 43 6.48 0.17 10.84
C VAL A 43 7.35 -0.40 9.75
N ASP A 44 8.65 -0.52 10.03
CA ASP A 44 9.62 -0.92 9.02
C ASP A 44 9.69 -2.44 8.83
N TYR A 45 9.81 -2.85 7.56
CA TYR A 45 9.99 -4.23 7.12
C TYR A 45 11.22 -4.35 6.21
N ILE A 46 11.85 -5.51 6.23
CA ILE A 46 12.87 -5.94 5.26
C ILE A 46 12.20 -6.86 4.25
N VAL A 47 12.43 -6.59 2.97
CA VAL A 47 12.01 -7.46 1.87
C VAL A 47 13.05 -8.56 1.70
N LEU A 48 12.60 -9.82 1.72
CA LEU A 48 13.43 -11.01 1.59
C LEU A 48 13.39 -11.56 0.16
N ASP A 49 12.21 -11.55 -0.45
CA ASP A 49 11.96 -12.07 -1.80
C ASP A 49 10.74 -11.39 -2.43
N VAL A 50 10.71 -11.31 -3.76
CA VAL A 50 9.62 -10.72 -4.54
C VAL A 50 9.37 -11.52 -5.81
N GLU A 51 8.17 -12.06 -5.97
CA GLU A 51 7.72 -12.75 -7.16
C GLU A 51 6.56 -11.98 -7.82
N THR A 52 6.69 -11.61 -9.09
CA THR A 52 5.62 -10.87 -9.78
C THR A 52 4.52 -11.81 -10.25
N VAL A 53 3.27 -11.50 -9.90
CA VAL A 53 2.10 -12.35 -10.21
C VAL A 53 1.21 -11.81 -11.32
N SER A 54 1.41 -10.56 -11.76
CA SER A 54 0.60 -9.95 -12.82
C SER A 54 1.41 -9.15 -13.83
N SER A 55 0.77 -8.83 -14.96
CA SER A 55 1.23 -7.76 -15.85
C SER A 55 1.10 -6.39 -15.19
N GLU A 56 1.85 -5.43 -15.73
CA GLU A 56 1.81 -4.03 -15.30
C GLU A 56 0.48 -3.37 -15.63
N VAL A 57 -0.02 -2.52 -14.73
CA VAL A 57 -1.23 -1.71 -14.90
C VAL A 57 -0.89 -0.24 -14.62
N THR A 58 -1.40 0.68 -15.45
CA THR A 58 -1.24 2.12 -15.24
C THR A 58 -2.48 2.68 -14.54
N ILE A 59 -2.29 3.31 -13.38
CA ILE A 59 -3.36 3.90 -12.55
C ILE A 59 -2.96 5.35 -12.25
N GLY A 60 -3.78 6.31 -12.66
CA GLY A 60 -3.50 7.74 -12.43
C GLY A 60 -2.17 8.23 -13.02
N GLY A 61 -1.70 7.60 -14.10
CA GLY A 61 -0.40 7.89 -14.74
C GLY A 61 0.80 7.17 -14.12
N THR A 62 0.60 6.45 -13.00
CA THR A 62 1.65 5.67 -12.34
C THR A 62 1.51 4.18 -12.68
N LYS A 63 2.63 3.50 -12.89
CA LYS A 63 2.66 2.07 -13.21
C LYS A 63 2.76 1.23 -11.93
N TYR A 64 1.93 0.22 -11.83
CA TYR A 64 1.87 -0.73 -10.72
C TYR A 64 1.94 -2.17 -11.25
N ARG A 65 2.44 -3.08 -10.41
CA ARG A 65 2.43 -4.51 -10.68
C ARG A 65 2.15 -5.26 -9.38
N LEU A 66 1.37 -6.33 -9.46
CA LEU A 66 1.07 -7.17 -8.31
C LEU A 66 2.24 -8.15 -8.14
N ALA A 67 2.68 -8.32 -6.90
CA ALA A 67 3.75 -9.22 -6.54
C ALA A 67 3.49 -9.83 -5.17
N ASP A 68 3.88 -11.09 -5.02
CA ASP A 68 3.99 -11.73 -3.73
C ASP A 68 5.36 -11.36 -3.13
N ALA A 69 5.33 -10.70 -1.98
CA ALA A 69 6.53 -10.24 -1.29
C ALA A 69 6.67 -10.98 0.04
N GLN A 70 7.81 -11.63 0.23
CA GLN A 70 8.20 -12.17 1.53
C GLN A 70 8.88 -11.06 2.33
N VAL A 71 8.35 -10.75 3.51
CA VAL A 71 8.84 -9.65 4.35
C VAL A 71 9.01 -10.09 5.80
N ALA A 72 9.98 -9.51 6.49
CA ALA A 72 10.18 -9.65 7.92
C ALA A 72 10.19 -8.28 8.59
N ARG A 73 9.62 -8.14 9.80
CA ARG A 73 9.70 -6.89 10.54
C ARG A 73 11.14 -6.63 10.96
N ILE A 74 11.60 -5.39 10.85
CA ILE A 74 12.94 -5.00 11.32
C ILE A 74 13.11 -5.32 12.81
N SER A 75 12.07 -5.12 13.60
CA SER A 75 12.11 -5.36 15.05
C SER A 75 12.16 -6.85 15.43
N ASP A 76 11.93 -7.77 14.49
CA ASP A 76 12.04 -9.21 14.72
C ASP A 76 13.43 -9.74 14.32
N PHE A 77 14.22 -8.96 13.58
CA PHE A 77 15.61 -9.28 13.26
C PHE A 77 16.48 -9.23 14.53
N GLY A 78 17.21 -10.32 14.80
CA GLY A 78 18.12 -10.42 15.94
C GLY A 78 17.48 -10.87 17.27
N LYS A 79 16.17 -11.15 17.30
CA LYS A 79 15.53 -11.79 18.46
C LYS A 79 15.64 -13.31 18.35
N THR A 80 16.73 -13.86 18.87
CA THR A 80 16.81 -15.30 19.12
C THR A 80 15.80 -15.65 20.21
N LYS A 81 14.77 -16.45 19.89
CA LYS A 81 13.98 -17.11 20.94
C LYS A 81 14.88 -18.15 21.59
N THR A 82 15.51 -17.80 22.71
CA THR A 82 16.08 -18.80 23.61
C THR A 82 14.91 -19.60 24.18
N VAL A 83 14.54 -20.70 23.52
CA VAL A 83 13.69 -21.71 24.13
C VAL A 83 14.61 -22.48 25.07
N SER A 84 14.65 -22.05 26.33
CA SER A 84 15.20 -22.86 27.41
C SER A 84 14.29 -24.06 27.63
N SER A 85 14.89 -25.24 27.52
CA SER A 85 14.31 -26.58 27.70
C SER A 85 13.57 -26.77 29.01
#